data_AF-A0A6G1ILX0-F1
#
_entry.id   AF-A0A6G1ILX0-F1
#
_cell.length_a   1.000
_cell.length_b   1.000
_cell.length_c   1.000
_cell.angle_alpha   90.00
_cell.angle_beta   90.00
_cell.angle_gamma   90.00
#
_symmetry.space_group_name_H-M   'P 1'
#
loop_
_entity.id
_entity.type
_entity.pdbx_description
1 polymer ?
#
loop_
_entity_poly.entity_id
_entity_poly.type
_entity_poly.pdbx_seq_one_letter_code
_entity_poly.pdbx_strand_id
1 'polypeptide(L)'
;MIPFPRDDLFVGREDIIAEISEKRTASPNHTRVALVGLIRRHWVSIRYAYRIRESSSQTWVFWVHAGNAARFEQAYRDIATKLDLPGRAEPKADIPQLVYNWLCDEANGQWLMTVDNADEDHVFFSHNTESGPHIGESPYRATPLARFLPRSINGAVLFTSRNLVATINLVRKKDNVIRVKPMAEDDALAI
;
A
#
# COMPACT_ATOMS: atom_id res chain seq x y z
N MET A 1 -3.77 -8.01 6.28
CA MET A 1 -5.17 -8.48 6.29
C MET A 1 -5.85 -7.73 5.16
N ILE A 2 -6.69 -8.37 4.36
CA ILE A 2 -7.53 -7.63 3.40
C ILE A 2 -8.73 -7.14 4.22
N PRO A 3 -8.92 -5.82 4.42
CA PRO A 3 -9.94 -5.32 5.34
C PRO A 3 -11.35 -5.32 4.72
N PHE A 4 -11.49 -5.83 3.50
CA PHE A 4 -12.74 -5.88 2.75
C PHE A 4 -13.06 -7.32 2.38
N PRO A 5 -14.35 -7.71 2.37
CA PRO A 5 -14.75 -9.02 1.87
C PRO A 5 -14.40 -9.15 0.39
N ARG A 6 -14.29 -10.40 -0.06
CA ARG A 6 -14.17 -10.69 -1.49
C ARG A 6 -15.48 -10.29 -2.16
N ASP A 7 -15.39 -9.46 -3.19
CA ASP A 7 -16.52 -9.18 -4.07
C ASP A 7 -16.51 -10.21 -5.20
N ASP A 8 -17.40 -11.20 -5.10
CA ASP A 8 -17.59 -12.21 -6.14
C ASP A 8 -18.31 -11.65 -7.37
N LEU A 9 -18.96 -10.49 -7.25
CA LEU A 9 -19.62 -9.78 -8.35
C LEU A 9 -18.69 -8.80 -9.06
N PHE A 10 -17.43 -8.67 -8.62
CA PHE A 10 -16.43 -7.91 -9.35
C PHE A 10 -16.06 -8.65 -10.64
N VAL A 11 -16.76 -8.31 -11.72
CA VAL A 11 -16.49 -8.76 -13.09
C VAL A 11 -15.65 -7.70 -13.83
N GLY A 12 -14.72 -8.18 -14.66
CA GLY A 12 -13.87 -7.35 -15.53
C GLY A 12 -12.57 -6.85 -14.88
N ARG A 13 -11.79 -6.09 -15.65
CA ARG A 13 -10.48 -5.53 -15.27
C ARG A 13 -9.34 -6.54 -15.10
N GLU A 14 -9.50 -7.73 -15.67
CA GLU A 14 -8.46 -8.76 -15.74
C GLU A 14 -7.24 -8.28 -16.55
N ASP A 15 -7.44 -7.39 -17.53
CA ASP A 15 -6.37 -6.68 -18.24
C ASP A 15 -5.46 -5.90 -17.28
N ILE A 16 -6.04 -5.16 -16.34
CA ILE A 16 -5.29 -4.40 -15.34
C ILE A 16 -4.62 -5.31 -14.32
N ILE A 17 -5.31 -6.36 -13.88
CA ILE A 17 -4.74 -7.35 -12.96
C ILE A 17 -3.52 -8.05 -13.61
N ALA A 18 -3.62 -8.39 -14.90
CA ALA A 18 -2.51 -8.93 -15.67
C ALA A 18 -1.36 -7.91 -15.77
N GLU A 19 -1.66 -6.64 -16.06
CA GLU A 19 -0.64 -5.58 -16.14
C GLU A 19 0.09 -5.37 -14.80
N ILE A 20 -0.62 -5.38 -13.66
CA ILE A 20 0.02 -5.32 -12.33
C ILE A 20 0.98 -6.50 -12.14
N SER A 21 0.54 -7.70 -12.54
CA SER A 21 1.33 -8.92 -12.40
C SER A 21 2.59 -8.88 -13.26
N GLU A 22 2.46 -8.44 -14.52
CA GLU A 22 3.57 -8.30 -15.46
C GLU A 22 4.62 -7.33 -14.95
N LYS A 23 4.21 -6.14 -14.49
CA LYS A 23 5.15 -5.15 -13.92
C LYS A 23 5.88 -5.68 -12.69
N ARG A 24 5.22 -6.52 -11.89
CA ARG A 24 5.83 -7.19 -10.73
C ARG A 24 6.85 -8.24 -11.15
N THR A 25 6.55 -9.07 -12.15
CA THR A 25 7.48 -10.09 -12.65
C THR A 25 8.67 -9.49 -13.40
N ALA A 26 8.49 -8.35 -14.06
CA ALA A 26 9.55 -7.70 -14.84
C ALA A 26 10.60 -6.97 -13.97
N SER A 27 10.35 -6.81 -12.66
CA SER A 27 11.23 -6.05 -11.77
C SER A 27 11.97 -6.99 -10.79
N PRO A 28 13.26 -7.31 -11.01
CA PRO A 28 13.98 -8.30 -10.22
C PRO A 28 14.29 -7.86 -8.78
N ASN A 29 14.23 -6.56 -8.45
CA ASN A 29 14.73 -6.05 -7.16
C ASN A 29 13.65 -5.54 -6.21
N HIS A 30 12.57 -4.92 -6.71
CA HIS A 30 11.44 -4.41 -5.94
C HIS A 30 10.43 -3.77 -6.89
N THR A 31 9.13 -4.00 -6.67
CA THR A 31 8.09 -3.40 -7.52
C THR A 31 7.21 -2.45 -6.72
N ARG A 32 7.11 -1.20 -7.21
CA ARG A 32 6.06 -0.26 -6.84
C ARG A 32 5.19 -0.03 -8.05
N VAL A 33 3.90 -0.37 -7.95
CA VAL A 33 2.89 -0.13 -8.99
C VAL A 33 1.83 0.77 -8.40
N ALA A 34 1.19 1.60 -9.22
CA ALA A 34 0.10 2.42 -8.75
C ALA A 34 -1.07 2.46 -9.70
N LEU A 35 -2.27 2.44 -9.11
CA LEU A 35 -3.55 2.53 -9.80
C LEU A 35 -4.11 3.94 -9.63
N VAL A 36 -4.25 4.66 -10.74
CA VAL A 36 -4.74 6.05 -10.75
C VAL A 36 -6.02 6.18 -11.55
N GLY A 37 -7.07 6.77 -10.97
CA GLY A 37 -8.32 7.03 -11.70
C GLY A 37 -9.55 7.04 -10.81
N LEU A 38 -10.50 7.93 -11.06
CA LEU A 38 -11.51 8.37 -10.08
C LEU A 38 -12.31 7.26 -9.36
N ILE A 39 -12.61 6.14 -10.02
CA ILE A 39 -13.52 5.10 -9.53
C ILE A 39 -12.88 3.71 -9.66
N ARG A 40 -13.30 2.76 -8.81
CA ARG A 40 -13.01 1.30 -8.84
C ARG A 40 -11.55 0.85 -8.70
N ARG A 41 -10.54 1.73 -8.57
CA ARG A 41 -9.14 1.31 -8.28
C ARG A 41 -9.05 0.44 -7.03
N HIS A 42 -9.81 0.82 -6.02
CA HIS A 42 -9.86 0.16 -4.72
C HIS A 42 -10.36 -1.28 -4.87
N TRP A 43 -11.37 -1.51 -5.73
CA TRP A 43 -11.85 -2.86 -6.03
C TRP A 43 -10.82 -3.68 -6.82
N VAL A 44 -10.11 -3.06 -7.78
CA VAL A 44 -9.01 -3.73 -8.50
C VAL A 44 -7.90 -4.15 -7.54
N SER A 45 -7.50 -3.30 -6.58
CA SER A 45 -6.46 -3.64 -5.61
C SER A 45 -6.91 -4.72 -4.61
N ILE A 46 -8.19 -4.71 -4.19
CA ILE A 46 -8.78 -5.82 -3.39
C ILE A 46 -8.72 -7.13 -4.18
N ARG A 47 -9.23 -7.14 -5.42
CA ARG A 47 -9.26 -8.33 -6.27
C ARG A 47 -7.86 -8.89 -6.50
N TYR A 48 -6.88 -8.02 -6.78
CA TYR A 48 -5.49 -8.43 -6.93
C TYR A 48 -4.92 -9.04 -5.64
N ALA A 49 -5.20 -8.44 -4.49
CA ALA A 49 -4.76 -8.95 -3.20
C ALA A 49 -5.32 -10.36 -2.90
N TYR A 50 -6.59 -10.60 -3.23
CA TYR A 50 -7.19 -11.94 -3.13
C TYR A 50 -6.52 -12.95 -4.08
N ARG A 51 -6.28 -12.57 -5.33
CA ARG A 51 -5.59 -13.44 -6.31
C ARG A 51 -4.19 -13.84 -5.86
N ILE A 52 -3.44 -12.92 -5.23
CA ILE A 52 -2.12 -13.23 -4.67
C ILE A 52 -2.24 -14.25 -3.53
N ARG A 53 -3.23 -14.10 -2.65
CA ARG A 53 -3.45 -15.05 -1.55
C ARG A 53 -3.88 -16.44 -2.05
N GLU A 54 -4.63 -16.50 -3.15
CA GLU A 54 -5.07 -17.75 -3.78
C GLU A 54 -3.93 -18.47 -4.50
N SER A 55 -3.09 -17.72 -5.22
CA SER A 55 -1.93 -18.28 -5.94
C SER A 55 -0.75 -18.62 -5.03
N SER A 56 -0.58 -17.90 -3.93
CA SER A 56 0.46 -18.16 -2.92
C SER A 56 -0.08 -17.85 -1.54
N SER A 57 -0.61 -18.87 -0.87
CA SER A 57 -1.16 -18.77 0.49
C SER A 57 -0.14 -18.35 1.54
N GLN A 58 1.16 -18.51 1.24
CA GLN A 58 2.28 -18.13 2.10
C GLN A 58 2.67 -16.65 1.97
N THR A 59 2.15 -15.94 0.96
CA THR A 59 2.44 -14.51 0.76
C THR A 59 1.64 -13.66 1.74
N TRP A 60 2.34 -12.79 2.49
CA TRP A 60 1.68 -11.83 3.36
C TRP A 60 0.99 -10.74 2.55
N VAL A 61 -0.21 -10.37 2.95
CA VAL A 61 -0.94 -9.24 2.37
C VAL A 61 -1.24 -8.23 3.46
N PHE A 62 -0.80 -6.99 3.26
CA PHE A 62 -1.00 -5.85 4.17
C PHE A 62 -1.78 -4.74 3.48
N TRP A 63 -2.52 -3.98 4.28
CA TRP A 63 -3.32 -2.86 3.82
C TRP A 63 -3.03 -1.65 4.69
N VAL A 64 -2.69 -0.53 4.05
CA VAL A 64 -2.33 0.72 4.70
C VAL A 64 -3.19 1.82 4.11
N HIS A 65 -3.99 2.48 4.96
CA HIS A 65 -4.80 3.62 4.52
C HIS A 65 -3.99 4.91 4.64
N ALA A 66 -3.70 5.56 3.51
CA ALA A 66 -2.82 6.73 3.44
C ALA A 66 -3.54 8.07 3.23
N GLY A 67 -4.84 8.16 3.50
CA GLY A 67 -5.56 9.43 3.45
C GLY A 67 -5.18 10.45 4.54
N ASN A 68 -4.39 10.08 5.55
CA ASN A 68 -3.66 10.99 6.44
C ASN A 68 -2.60 10.22 7.26
N ALA A 69 -1.71 10.96 7.93
CA ALA A 69 -0.62 10.38 8.72
C ALA A 69 -1.09 9.48 9.87
N ALA A 70 -2.13 9.87 10.61
CA ALA A 70 -2.64 9.09 11.73
C ALA A 70 -3.17 7.71 11.29
N ARG A 71 -3.88 7.65 10.16
CA ARG A 71 -4.37 6.38 9.57
C ARG A 71 -3.22 5.50 9.06
N PHE A 72 -2.19 6.10 8.49
CA PHE A 72 -0.99 5.37 8.07
C PHE A 72 -0.29 4.75 9.27
N GLU A 73 -0.04 5.53 10.32
CA GLU A 73 0.61 5.06 11.55
C GLU A 73 -0.20 3.96 12.23
N GLN A 74 -1.53 4.12 12.32
CA GLN A 74 -2.40 3.09 12.88
C GLN A 74 -2.32 1.79 12.08
N ALA A 75 -2.32 1.85 10.75
CA ALA A 75 -2.16 0.66 9.93
C ALA A 75 -0.82 -0.06 10.17
N TYR A 76 0.27 0.68 10.39
CA TYR A 76 1.56 0.08 10.78
C TYR A 76 1.51 -0.56 12.17
N ARG A 77 0.78 0.01 13.13
CA ARG A 77 0.53 -0.62 14.44
C ARG A 77 -0.25 -1.92 14.32
N ASP A 78 -1.25 -1.95 13.45
CA ASP A 78 -2.03 -3.16 13.19
C ASP A 78 -1.17 -4.24 12.53
N ILE A 79 -0.28 -3.85 11.59
CA ILE A 79 0.70 -4.75 10.97
C ILE A 79 1.67 -5.32 12.02
N ALA A 80 2.26 -4.47 12.86
CA ALA A 80 3.18 -4.89 13.91
C ALA A 80 2.53 -5.87 14.90
N THR A 81 1.26 -5.62 15.25
CA THR A 81 0.47 -6.51 16.11
C THR A 81 0.22 -7.85 15.43
N LYS A 82 -0.18 -7.83 14.15
CA LYS A 82 -0.43 -9.06 13.38
C LYS A 82 0.82 -9.92 13.22
N LEU A 83 1.97 -9.29 13.04
CA LEU A 83 3.26 -9.95 12.91
C LEU A 83 3.87 -10.37 14.25
N ASP A 84 3.20 -10.05 15.37
CA ASP A 84 3.70 -10.29 16.72
C ASP A 84 5.12 -9.74 16.92
N LEU A 85 5.40 -8.54 16.37
CA LEU A 85 6.77 -8.01 16.37
C LEU A 85 7.29 -7.78 17.79
N PRO A 86 8.54 -8.18 18.10
CA PRO A 86 9.18 -7.87 19.36
C PRO A 86 9.36 -6.35 19.51
N GLY A 87 9.30 -5.86 20.74
CA GLY A 87 9.43 -4.43 21.05
C GLY A 87 8.17 -3.59 20.77
N ARG A 88 7.14 -4.12 20.09
CA ARG A 88 5.92 -3.35 19.77
C ARG A 88 5.12 -2.85 20.98
N ALA A 89 5.29 -3.51 22.13
CA ALA A 89 4.62 -3.15 23.38
C ALA A 89 5.40 -2.11 24.20
N GLU A 90 6.61 -1.74 23.76
CA GLU A 90 7.41 -0.75 24.47
C GLU A 90 6.80 0.65 24.30
N PRO A 91 6.68 1.46 25.38
CA PRO A 91 6.02 2.77 25.32
C PRO A 91 6.59 3.76 24.29
N LYS A 92 7.86 3.57 23.91
CA LYS A 92 8.59 4.43 22.97
C LYS A 92 9.00 3.70 21.69
N ALA A 93 8.41 2.54 21.42
CA ALA A 93 8.74 1.75 20.25
C ALA A 93 8.50 2.54 18.97
N ASP A 94 9.50 2.54 18.08
CA ASP A 94 9.37 3.05 16.71
C ASP A 94 8.66 1.99 15.84
N ILE A 95 7.33 1.94 15.93
CA ILE A 95 6.50 0.95 15.25
C ILE A 95 6.67 1.00 13.71
N PRO A 96 6.65 2.16 13.04
CA PRO A 96 6.93 2.25 11.62
C PRO A 96 8.30 1.66 11.25
N GLN A 97 9.34 1.92 12.04
CA GLN A 97 10.67 1.38 11.79
C GLN A 97 10.73 -0.14 12.04
N LEU A 98 10.06 -0.67 13.06
CA LEU A 98 10.00 -2.12 13.32
C LEU A 98 9.36 -2.87 12.15
N VAL A 99 8.23 -2.37 11.65
CA VAL A 99 7.56 -2.95 10.48
C VAL A 99 8.42 -2.81 9.23
N TYR A 100 9.04 -1.66 9.00
CA TYR A 100 9.96 -1.46 7.88
C TYR A 100 11.10 -2.48 7.90
N ASN A 101 11.72 -2.70 9.06
CA ASN A 101 12.82 -3.65 9.21
C ASN A 101 12.36 -5.07 8.89
N TRP A 102 11.19 -5.48 9.41
CA TRP A 102 10.61 -6.79 9.12
C TRP A 102 10.34 -6.98 7.62
N LEU A 103 9.79 -5.97 6.94
CA LEU A 103 9.50 -6.02 5.51
C LEU A 103 10.75 -6.01 4.62
N CYS A 104 11.88 -5.48 5.12
CA CYS A 104 13.16 -5.49 4.41
C CYS A 104 13.95 -6.79 4.59
N ASP A 105 13.60 -7.61 5.58
CA ASP A 105 14.26 -8.88 5.84
C ASP A 105 13.64 -9.98 4.96
N GLU A 106 14.46 -10.54 4.07
CA GLU A 106 14.07 -11.57 3.11
C GLU A 106 13.68 -12.90 3.77
N ALA A 107 14.17 -13.16 4.99
CA ALA A 107 13.83 -14.36 5.74
C ALA A 107 12.35 -14.43 6.13
N ASN A 108 11.65 -13.29 6.14
CA ASN A 108 10.23 -13.19 6.47
C ASN A 108 9.28 -13.59 5.33
N GLY A 109 9.83 -13.98 4.19
CA GLY A 109 9.06 -14.48 3.04
C GLY A 109 8.43 -13.37 2.20
N GLN A 110 7.58 -13.76 1.25
CA GLN A 110 7.01 -12.82 0.27
C GLN A 110 5.88 -11.97 0.87
N TRP A 111 5.79 -10.71 0.47
CA TRP A 111 4.70 -9.83 0.90
C TRP A 111 4.22 -8.85 -0.19
N LEU A 112 2.95 -8.48 -0.09
CA LEU A 112 2.29 -7.41 -0.84
C LEU A 112 1.69 -6.39 0.15
N MET A 113 2.01 -5.11 -0.03
CA MET A 113 1.37 -4.02 0.71
C MET A 113 0.55 -3.16 -0.25
N THR A 114 -0.75 -3.04 0.01
CA THR A 114 -1.59 -2.04 -0.65
C THR A 114 -1.60 -0.76 0.18
N VAL A 115 -1.15 0.35 -0.41
CA VAL A 115 -1.24 1.70 0.17
C VAL A 115 -2.39 2.43 -0.51
N ASP A 116 -3.53 2.45 0.19
CA ASP A 116 -4.80 2.90 -0.35
C ASP A 116 -5.04 4.39 -0.08
N ASN A 117 -5.66 5.09 -1.04
CA ASN A 117 -6.00 6.50 -0.94
C ASN A 117 -4.78 7.41 -0.74
N ALA A 118 -3.69 7.13 -1.47
CA ALA A 118 -2.45 7.90 -1.49
C ALA A 118 -2.59 9.15 -2.39
N ASP A 119 -3.50 10.03 -2.03
CA ASP A 119 -3.89 11.19 -2.85
C ASP A 119 -3.03 12.44 -2.59
N GLU A 120 -2.45 12.51 -1.39
CA GLU A 120 -1.84 13.72 -0.84
C GLU A 120 -0.36 13.52 -0.56
N ASP A 121 0.50 14.18 -1.34
CA ASP A 121 1.96 14.06 -1.23
C ASP A 121 2.47 14.45 0.17
N HIS A 122 1.85 15.46 0.79
CA HIS A 122 2.26 15.96 2.09
C HIS A 122 2.16 14.89 3.19
N VAL A 123 1.26 13.90 3.06
CA VAL A 123 1.17 12.77 4.00
C VAL A 123 2.47 11.97 4.01
N PHE A 124 3.12 11.85 2.86
CA PHE A 124 4.33 11.03 2.69
C PHE A 124 5.62 11.82 2.80
N PHE A 125 5.61 13.08 2.36
CA PHE A 125 6.82 13.86 2.12
C PHE A 125 6.96 15.09 3.04
N SER A 126 5.94 15.46 3.81
CA SER A 126 6.09 16.56 4.76
C SER A 126 6.95 16.17 5.95
N HIS A 127 7.85 17.09 6.30
CA HIS A 127 8.40 17.18 7.64
C HIS A 127 7.39 18.00 8.44
N ASN A 128 6.73 17.42 9.45
CA ASN A 128 5.74 18.16 10.23
C ASN A 128 6.47 19.19 11.11
N THR A 129 6.66 20.41 10.59
CA THR A 129 7.36 21.52 11.26
C THR A 129 6.41 22.50 11.94
N GLU A 130 5.15 22.13 12.18
CA GLU A 130 4.22 23.02 12.90
C GLU A 130 4.34 22.83 14.41
N SER A 131 4.90 23.87 15.02
CA SER A 131 5.15 24.02 16.45
C SER A 131 3.85 24.32 17.19
N GLY A 132 3.52 23.50 18.20
CA GLY A 132 2.45 23.76 19.17
C GLY A 132 2.36 22.65 20.22
N PRO A 133 2.35 22.96 21.53
CA PRO A 133 2.39 21.95 22.58
C PRO A 133 0.99 21.36 22.77
N HIS A 134 0.72 20.26 22.06
CA HIS A 134 -0.45 19.43 22.33
C HIS A 134 0.02 18.10 22.92
N ILE A 135 -0.26 17.94 24.21
CA ILE A 135 0.01 16.76 25.03
C ILE A 135 -0.62 15.53 24.37
N GLY A 136 0.21 14.56 23.98
CA GLY A 136 -0.21 13.29 23.36
C GLY A 136 0.54 12.91 22.07
N GLU A 137 1.81 13.29 21.95
CA GLU A 137 2.55 13.25 20.68
C GLU A 137 2.90 11.85 20.17
N SER A 138 2.68 11.64 18.87
CA SER A 138 3.30 10.56 18.11
C SER A 138 4.77 10.92 17.81
N PRO A 139 5.76 10.06 18.12
CA PRO A 139 7.17 10.38 18.01
C PRO A 139 7.70 10.54 16.56
N TYR A 140 6.86 10.30 15.53
CA TYR A 140 7.30 10.24 14.13
C TYR A 140 7.22 11.56 13.35
N ARG A 141 6.79 12.66 13.98
CA ARG A 141 6.48 13.93 13.31
C ARG A 141 7.63 14.54 12.49
N ALA A 142 8.90 14.22 12.78
CA ALA A 142 10.05 14.77 12.06
C ALA A 142 10.42 14.02 10.76
N THR A 143 9.94 12.78 10.58
CA THR A 143 10.39 11.89 9.51
C THR A 143 9.31 11.68 8.46
N PRO A 144 9.59 11.91 7.15
CA PRO A 144 8.62 11.66 6.10
C PRO A 144 8.16 10.20 6.06
N LEU A 145 6.84 9.95 6.04
CA LEU A 145 6.28 8.59 6.05
C LEU A 145 6.70 7.76 4.83
N ALA A 146 7.08 8.41 3.72
CA ALA A 146 7.65 7.76 2.54
C ALA A 146 8.88 6.89 2.86
N ARG A 147 9.63 7.24 3.92
CA ARG A 147 10.80 6.48 4.37
C ARG A 147 10.42 5.09 4.88
N PHE A 148 9.23 4.93 5.44
CA PHE A 148 8.75 3.65 5.96
C PHE A 148 8.15 2.75 4.89
N LEU A 149 8.06 3.21 3.63
CA LEU A 149 7.73 2.35 2.50
C LEU A 149 8.99 1.56 2.09
N PRO A 150 9.05 0.25 2.34
CA PRO A 150 10.24 -0.56 2.08
C PRO A 150 10.56 -0.69 0.60
N ARG A 151 11.79 -1.10 0.33
CA ARG A 151 12.27 -1.56 -0.98
C ARG A 151 12.96 -2.87 -0.77
N SER A 152 12.23 -3.95 -1.01
CA SER A 152 12.74 -5.29 -0.81
C SER A 152 12.40 -6.17 -1.99
N ILE A 153 13.26 -7.15 -2.26
CA ILE A 153 13.12 -8.13 -3.34
C ILE A 153 12.00 -9.12 -3.06
N ASN A 154 11.74 -9.43 -1.80
CA ASN A 154 10.62 -10.25 -1.37
C ASN A 154 9.28 -9.48 -1.30
N GLY A 155 9.25 -8.23 -1.77
CA GLY A 155 8.18 -7.29 -1.49
C GLY A 155 7.68 -6.48 -2.68
N ALA A 156 6.37 -6.27 -2.73
CA ALA A 156 5.75 -5.33 -3.67
C ALA A 156 4.81 -4.36 -2.98
N VAL A 157 4.78 -3.11 -3.45
CA VAL A 157 3.83 -2.09 -2.98
C VAL A 157 2.89 -1.70 -4.12
N LEU A 158 1.58 -1.78 -3.86
CA LEU A 158 0.53 -1.34 -4.76
C LEU A 158 -0.13 -0.08 -4.19
N PHE A 159 -0.04 1.05 -4.88
CA PHE A 159 -0.70 2.28 -4.48
C PHE A 159 -2.06 2.41 -5.17
N THR A 160 -3.05 2.98 -4.49
CA THR A 160 -4.26 3.50 -5.14
C THR A 160 -4.35 5.01 -4.90
N SER A 161 -4.70 5.76 -5.95
CA SER A 161 -4.77 7.23 -5.84
C SER A 161 -5.75 7.85 -6.86
N ARG A 162 -6.35 8.98 -6.50
CA ARG A 162 -7.03 9.93 -7.42
C ARG A 162 -6.02 10.86 -8.08
N ASN A 163 -4.85 11.01 -7.50
CA ASN A 163 -3.87 12.01 -7.90
C ASN A 163 -2.69 11.38 -8.66
N LEU A 164 -2.64 11.65 -9.96
CA LEU A 164 -1.56 11.17 -10.82
C LEU A 164 -0.20 11.72 -10.38
N VAL A 165 -0.14 12.99 -9.97
CA VAL A 165 1.13 13.63 -9.59
C VAL A 165 1.69 12.98 -8.33
N ALA A 166 0.85 12.82 -7.31
CA ALA A 166 1.27 12.19 -6.05
C ALA A 166 1.78 10.76 -6.27
N THR A 167 1.13 10.05 -7.18
CA THR A 167 1.51 8.70 -7.54
C THR A 167 2.89 8.61 -8.18
N ILE A 168 3.23 9.51 -9.10
CA ILE A 168 4.54 9.53 -9.77
C ILE A 168 5.67 9.67 -8.74
N ASN A 169 5.47 10.49 -7.71
CA ASN A 169 6.44 10.67 -6.62
C ASN A 169 6.64 9.38 -5.81
N LEU A 170 5.57 8.61 -5.57
CA LEU A 170 5.61 7.36 -4.80
C LEU A 170 6.24 6.19 -5.56
N VAL A 171 5.92 6.02 -6.85
CA VAL A 171 6.45 4.91 -7.66
C VAL A 171 7.81 5.20 -8.29
N ARG A 172 8.18 6.48 -8.47
CA ARG A 172 9.43 7.00 -9.06
C ARG A 172 9.72 6.58 -10.52
N LYS A 173 8.96 5.64 -11.09
CA LYS A 173 8.97 5.28 -12.52
C LYS A 173 7.56 5.49 -13.09
N LYS A 174 7.43 6.37 -14.08
CA LYS A 174 6.13 6.68 -14.70
C LYS A 174 5.46 5.44 -15.32
N ASP A 175 6.24 4.52 -15.87
CA ASP A 175 5.76 3.29 -16.52
C ASP A 175 5.10 2.31 -15.54
N ASN A 176 5.26 2.55 -14.23
CA ASN A 176 4.61 1.78 -13.17
C ASN A 176 3.25 2.36 -12.73
N VAL A 177 2.78 3.42 -13.38
CA VAL A 177 1.48 4.01 -13.13
C VAL A 177 0.46 3.49 -14.14
N ILE A 178 -0.55 2.77 -13.65
CA ILE A 178 -1.64 2.23 -14.45
C ILE A 178 -2.87 3.12 -14.28
N ARG A 179 -3.39 3.64 -15.40
CA ARG A 179 -4.59 4.48 -15.38
C ARG A 179 -5.84 3.61 -15.42
N VAL A 180 -6.60 3.65 -14.33
CA VAL A 180 -7.89 3.00 -14.18
C VAL A 180 -8.97 3.90 -14.79
N LYS A 181 -9.32 3.63 -16.04
CA LYS A 181 -10.46 4.31 -16.70
C LYS A 181 -11.78 3.90 -16.04
N PRO A 182 -12.82 4.76 -16.09
CA PRO A 182 -14.20 4.33 -15.87
C PRO A 182 -14.52 3.15 -16.80
N MET A 183 -15.35 2.21 -16.33
CA MET A 183 -15.85 1.16 -17.24
C MET A 183 -16.73 1.82 -18.30
N ALA A 184 -16.64 1.33 -19.53
CA ALA A 184 -17.69 1.58 -20.51
C ALA A 184 -18.99 0.94 -20.01
N GLU A 185 -20.13 1.52 -20.38
CA GLU A 185 -21.45 1.03 -19.94
C GLU A 185 -21.65 -0.46 -20.26
N ASP A 186 -21.04 -0.97 -21.34
CA ASP A 186 -21.11 -2.37 -21.77
C ASP A 186 -20.46 -3.35 -20.76
N ASP A 187 -19.41 -2.95 -20.06
CA ASP A 187 -18.78 -3.81 -19.04
C ASP A 187 -19.61 -3.83 -17.72
N ALA A 188 -20.47 -2.82 -17.51
CA ALA A 188 -21.30 -2.71 -16.31
C ALA A 188 -22.55 -3.62 -16.35
N LEU A 189 -22.86 -4.19 -17.52
CA LEU A 189 -24.03 -5.04 -17.77
C LEU A 189 -23.72 -6.54 -17.71
N ALA A 190 -22.48 -6.95 -17.45
CA ALA A 190 -22.10 -8.36 -17.32
C ALA A 190 -22.43 -8.97 -15.93
N ILE A 191 -23.53 -8.53 -15.31
CA ILE A 191 -24.03 -8.99 -13.99
C ILE A 191 -25.10 -10.06 -14.19
#